data_AF-A0A914CR65-F1
#
_entry.id   AF-A0A914CR65-F1
#
_cell.length_a   1.000
_cell.length_b   1.000
_cell.length_c   1.000
_cell.angle_alpha   90.00
_cell.angle_beta   90.00
_cell.angle_gamma   90.00
#
_symmetry.space_group_name_H-M   'P 1'
#
loop_
_entity.id
_entity.type
_entity.pdbx_description
1 polymer ?
#
loop_
_entity_poly.entity_id
_entity_poly.type
_entity_poly.pdbx_seq_one_letter_code
_entity_poly.pdbx_strand_id
1 'polypeptide(L)'
;MNAIDELRYMNLQDLYEKMRLSNQEFDDWLESIGLLHAFQVCDFCGNHMKPDSHTWICHKRDFLLTAGGKEPKKVYWLGPSLKNHAFRTRTSSSVRTCGLNNLALWKKWISKRRSRMSVSCMGVKMKRLKFHNLIRNFSTYKNLKVSAIQLTTLQNTKHQCLNFEFEDPSKTLHIPLVWLRDHCRSPQSYNWETNQRKNNATNMFKFAKLKSYNLDKEQQNLRILWENGCESNFRIADLLNWAVIKEPAPSIYTLWDSSTLSKIPHVSSKNFDFLEFSKIFMQYGVITITDVDATDEKATRKLCEKIGPIHNTFFGYFWVFGVNTDEDETDDRQDTAYSNEEIGLHNDGTYFEQTPGIQV
;
A
#
# COMPACT_ATOMS: atom_id res chain seq x y z
N MET A 1 -7.12 28.85 -17.74
CA MET A 1 -6.30 28.01 -16.85
C MET A 1 -5.43 27.15 -17.73
N ASN A 2 -4.13 27.02 -17.44
CA ASN A 2 -3.29 26.07 -18.17
C ASN A 2 -3.54 24.65 -17.60
N ALA A 3 -3.24 23.61 -18.39
CA ALA A 3 -3.42 22.21 -18.00
C ALA A 3 -2.79 21.87 -16.64
N ILE A 4 -1.64 22.47 -16.37
CA ILE A 4 -0.82 22.21 -15.18
C ILE A 4 -1.50 22.76 -13.93
N ASP A 5 -2.13 23.94 -14.00
CA ASP A 5 -2.84 24.54 -12.88
C ASP A 5 -4.10 23.73 -12.54
N GLU A 6 -4.84 23.27 -13.54
CA GLU A 6 -6.05 22.48 -13.31
C GLU A 6 -5.71 21.11 -12.67
N LEU A 7 -4.62 20.46 -13.10
CA LEU A 7 -4.13 19.22 -12.48
C LEU A 7 -3.55 19.46 -11.07
N ARG A 8 -2.84 20.58 -10.87
CA ARG A 8 -2.17 20.88 -9.60
C ARG A 8 -3.16 21.17 -8.46
N TYR A 9 -4.35 21.67 -8.77
CA TYR A 9 -5.40 21.95 -7.78
C TYR A 9 -6.51 20.89 -7.76
N MET A 10 -6.39 19.83 -8.55
CA MET A 10 -7.36 18.74 -8.58
C MET A 10 -7.37 17.99 -7.25
N ASN A 11 -8.50 17.99 -6.57
CA ASN A 11 -8.67 17.23 -5.33
C ASN A 11 -9.26 15.82 -5.61
N LEU A 12 -9.33 15.00 -4.56
CA LEU A 12 -9.84 13.61 -4.65
C LEU A 12 -11.29 13.51 -5.17
N GLN A 13 -12.13 14.49 -4.88
CA GLN A 13 -13.51 14.52 -5.37
C GLN A 13 -13.54 14.85 -6.87
N ASP A 14 -12.75 15.82 -7.33
CA ASP A 14 -12.64 16.17 -8.74
C ASP A 14 -12.16 14.97 -9.56
N LEU A 15 -11.13 14.27 -9.06
CA LEU A 15 -10.61 13.06 -9.68
C LEU A 15 -11.69 11.96 -9.76
N TYR A 16 -12.48 11.78 -8.70
CA TYR A 16 -13.58 10.81 -8.68
C TYR A 16 -14.63 11.11 -9.74
N GLU A 17 -15.04 12.37 -9.89
CA GLU A 17 -16.00 12.78 -10.93
C GLU A 17 -15.44 12.57 -12.34
N LYS A 18 -14.16 12.87 -12.58
CA LYS A 18 -13.53 12.62 -13.89
C LYS A 18 -13.47 11.13 -14.26
N MET A 19 -13.31 10.23 -13.29
CA MET A 19 -13.32 8.78 -13.55
C MET A 19 -14.72 8.22 -13.89
N ARG A 20 -15.78 8.96 -13.62
CA ARG A 20 -17.17 8.59 -13.95
C ARG A 20 -17.59 8.99 -15.37
N LEU A 21 -16.84 9.88 -16.01
CA LEU A 21 -17.10 10.31 -17.39
C LEU A 21 -17.04 9.12 -18.36
N SER A 22 -17.89 9.11 -19.37
CA SER A 22 -17.71 8.21 -20.51
C SER A 22 -16.38 8.48 -21.22
N ASN A 23 -15.92 7.55 -22.05
CA ASN A 23 -14.64 7.73 -22.75
C ASN A 23 -14.63 9.00 -23.62
N GLN A 24 -15.76 9.34 -24.25
CA GLN A 24 -15.88 10.54 -25.06
C GLN A 24 -15.84 11.80 -24.19
N GLU A 25 -16.63 11.86 -23.12
CA GLU A 25 -16.64 13.03 -22.21
C GLU A 25 -15.29 13.25 -21.52
N PHE A 26 -14.55 12.17 -21.28
CA PHE A 26 -13.20 12.24 -20.72
C PHE A 26 -12.19 12.79 -21.74
N ASP A 27 -12.27 12.32 -22.98
CA ASP A 27 -11.45 12.83 -24.08
C ASP A 27 -11.77 14.33 -24.35
N ASP A 28 -13.05 14.70 -24.37
CA ASP A 28 -13.50 16.10 -24.52
C ASP A 28 -12.99 16.99 -23.38
N TRP A 29 -12.99 16.47 -22.15
CA TRP A 29 -12.41 17.18 -21.00
C TRP A 29 -10.90 17.36 -21.16
N LEU A 30 -10.16 16.31 -21.52
CA LEU A 30 -8.70 16.38 -21.77
C LEU A 30 -8.34 17.35 -22.90
N GLU A 31 -9.18 17.44 -23.93
CA GLU A 31 -9.07 18.45 -24.99
C GLU A 31 -9.31 19.86 -24.44
N SER A 32 -10.35 20.04 -23.62
CA SER A 32 -10.70 21.34 -23.05
C SER A 32 -9.58 21.93 -22.19
N ILE A 33 -8.75 21.09 -21.60
CA ILE A 33 -7.64 21.50 -20.72
C ILE A 33 -6.28 21.44 -21.44
N GLY A 34 -6.27 21.11 -22.73
CA GLY A 34 -5.08 21.15 -23.57
C GLY A 34 -4.10 20.00 -23.36
N LEU A 35 -4.55 18.86 -22.81
CA LEU A 35 -3.71 17.66 -22.61
C LEU A 35 -3.79 16.67 -23.77
N LEU A 36 -4.91 16.62 -24.51
CA LEU A 36 -5.06 15.69 -25.63
C LEU A 36 -4.41 16.21 -26.92
N HIS A 37 -4.23 17.52 -27.07
CA HIS A 37 -3.71 18.16 -28.26
C HIS A 37 -2.59 19.13 -27.90
N ALA A 38 -1.34 18.67 -28.00
CA ALA A 38 -0.18 19.55 -27.94
C ALA A 38 -0.34 20.64 -29.00
N PHE A 39 -0.37 21.90 -28.56
CA PHE A 39 -0.54 23.07 -29.42
C PHE A 39 0.42 23.02 -30.61
N GLN A 40 -0.08 22.75 -31.82
CA GLN A 40 0.69 22.98 -33.04
C GLN A 40 0.70 24.49 -33.31
N VAL A 41 1.89 25.06 -33.27
CA VAL A 41 2.12 26.47 -33.59
C VAL A 41 2.59 26.53 -35.03
N CYS A 42 2.02 27.44 -35.82
CA CYS A 42 2.45 27.63 -37.20
C CYS A 42 3.89 28.14 -37.23
N ASP A 43 4.82 27.37 -37.79
CA ASP A 43 6.25 27.73 -37.91
C ASP A 43 6.48 29.08 -38.61
N PHE A 44 5.52 29.54 -39.42
CA PHE A 44 5.63 30.80 -40.15
C PHE A 44 5.11 32.02 -39.38
N CYS A 45 4.06 31.89 -38.57
CA CYS A 45 3.43 33.05 -37.93
C CYS A 45 3.39 32.99 -36.39
N GLY A 46 3.87 31.90 -35.78
CA GLY A 46 3.93 31.73 -34.34
C GLY A 46 2.57 31.63 -33.64
N ASN A 47 1.46 31.54 -34.37
CA ASN A 47 0.12 31.41 -33.80
C ASN A 47 -0.37 29.97 -33.74
N HIS A 48 -1.27 29.69 -32.80
CA HIS A 48 -1.92 28.39 -32.68
C HIS A 48 -2.73 28.02 -33.92
N MET A 49 -2.49 26.82 -34.44
CA MET A 49 -3.25 26.23 -35.54
C MET A 49 -4.51 25.55 -34.99
N LYS A 50 -5.56 25.47 -35.80
CA LYS A 50 -6.78 24.73 -35.44
C LYS A 50 -6.81 23.38 -36.17
N PRO A 51 -7.22 22.29 -35.51
CA PRO A 51 -7.38 21.01 -36.18
C PRO A 51 -8.62 21.04 -37.07
N ASP A 52 -8.51 20.48 -38.27
CA ASP A 52 -9.59 20.15 -39.19
C ASP A 52 -9.38 18.73 -39.71
N SER A 53 -10.19 17.81 -39.20
CA SER A 53 -10.13 16.39 -39.50
C SER A 53 -8.75 15.76 -39.23
N HIS A 54 -7.88 15.64 -40.24
CA HIS A 54 -6.53 15.06 -40.13
C HIS A 54 -5.41 16.07 -40.43
N THR A 55 -5.77 17.35 -40.49
CA THR A 55 -4.88 18.44 -40.88
C THR A 55 -4.96 19.60 -39.92
N TRP A 56 -3.84 20.25 -39.64
CA TRP A 56 -3.80 21.49 -38.89
C TRP A 56 -3.83 22.67 -39.86
N ILE A 57 -4.71 23.65 -39.59
CA ILE A 57 -4.91 24.82 -40.45
C ILE A 57 -4.57 26.11 -39.68
N CYS A 58 -3.71 26.92 -40.28
CA CYS A 58 -3.45 28.29 -39.81
C CYS A 58 -4.48 29.25 -40.40
N HIS A 59 -5.18 30.01 -39.55
CA HIS A 59 -6.30 30.87 -39.97
C HIS A 59 -5.97 32.37 -40.09
N LYS A 60 -4.72 32.79 -39.86
CA LYS A 60 -4.34 34.20 -40.01
C LYS A 60 -4.07 34.53 -41.48
N ARG A 61 -4.75 35.53 -42.03
CA ARG A 61 -4.69 35.93 -43.45
C ARG A 61 -3.57 36.91 -43.80
N ASP A 62 -2.81 37.39 -42.82
CA ASP A 62 -1.82 38.44 -43.05
C ASP A 62 -0.40 37.84 -43.08
N PHE A 63 0.00 37.36 -44.26
CA PHE A 63 1.38 37.35 -44.81
C PHE A 63 1.38 36.49 -46.07
N LEU A 64 0.93 37.07 -47.18
CA LEU A 64 0.97 36.48 -48.51
C LEU A 64 1.34 37.56 -49.53
N LEU A 65 2.59 37.99 -49.52
CA LEU A 65 3.14 38.76 -50.64
C LEU A 65 4.64 38.48 -50.77
N THR A 66 5.00 37.57 -51.69
CA THR A 66 6.17 37.79 -52.55
C THR A 66 5.86 37.32 -53.97
N ALA A 67 5.95 38.29 -54.89
CA ALA A 67 6.05 38.23 -56.35
C ALA A 67 5.56 36.96 -57.08
N GLY A 68 4.33 37.04 -57.61
CA GLY A 68 3.80 36.10 -58.60
C GLY A 68 2.34 35.79 -58.33
N GLY A 69 1.45 36.71 -58.73
CA GLY A 69 0.02 36.65 -58.43
C GLY A 69 -0.62 35.29 -58.69
N LYS A 70 -1.15 34.68 -57.62
CA LYS A 70 -2.23 33.68 -57.57
C LYS A 70 -2.70 33.59 -56.11
N GLU A 71 -4.00 33.33 -55.93
CA GLU A 71 -4.80 33.42 -54.69
C GLU A 71 -4.17 32.87 -53.39
N PRO A 72 -4.64 33.34 -52.21
CA PRO A 72 -4.12 32.92 -50.92
C PRO A 72 -4.27 31.42 -50.70
N LYS A 73 -3.16 30.67 -50.72
CA LYS A 73 -3.15 29.25 -50.34
C LYS A 73 -3.07 29.12 -48.83
N LYS A 74 -4.10 28.51 -48.24
CA LYS A 74 -4.05 28.02 -46.84
C LYS A 74 -2.85 27.07 -46.69
N VAL A 75 -2.12 27.19 -45.59
CA VAL A 75 -1.04 26.27 -45.22
C VAL A 75 -1.67 25.07 -44.50
N TYR A 76 -1.46 23.87 -45.05
CA TYR A 76 -1.96 22.62 -44.50
C TYR A 76 -0.79 21.80 -43.98
N TRP A 77 -0.91 21.31 -42.75
CA TRP A 77 0.00 20.31 -42.18
C TRP A 77 -0.75 19.01 -41.96
N LEU A 78 -0.28 17.92 -42.57
CA LEU A 78 -0.76 16.58 -42.29
C LEU A 78 -0.26 16.15 -40.92
N GLY A 79 -1.17 15.87 -39.99
CA GLY A 79 -0.81 15.32 -38.69
C GLY A 79 -0.27 13.88 -38.81
N PRO A 80 0.39 13.35 -37.76
CA PRO A 80 0.82 11.95 -37.75
C PRO A 80 -0.41 11.03 -37.92
N SER A 81 -0.49 10.32 -39.05
CA SER A 81 -1.50 9.30 -39.28
C SER A 81 -1.22 8.09 -38.40
N LEU A 82 -2.23 7.63 -37.64
CA LEU A 82 -2.19 6.39 -36.85
C LEU A 82 -2.37 5.11 -37.71
N LYS A 83 -2.17 5.16 -39.04
CA LYS A 83 -2.25 3.96 -39.89
C LYS A 83 -1.06 3.82 -40.85
N ASN A 84 -0.37 2.70 -40.68
CA ASN A 84 0.62 2.12 -41.57
C ASN A 84 0.09 1.99 -43.01
N HIS A 85 0.69 2.71 -43.96
CA HIS A 85 0.86 2.22 -45.33
C HIS A 85 2.13 2.80 -45.94
N ALA A 86 2.97 1.90 -46.46
CA ALA A 86 4.25 2.21 -47.06
C ALA A 86 4.12 2.97 -48.38
N PHE A 87 4.90 4.05 -48.55
CA PHE A 87 5.39 4.52 -49.85
C PHE A 87 6.82 5.05 -49.72
N ARG A 88 7.73 4.43 -50.46
CA ARG A 88 9.11 4.89 -50.66
C ARG A 88 9.13 6.11 -51.59
N THR A 89 9.75 7.21 -51.16
CA THR A 89 10.63 8.03 -52.02
C THR A 89 11.63 8.81 -51.17
N ARG A 90 12.91 8.76 -51.58
CA ARG A 90 14.04 9.54 -51.05
C ARG A 90 13.82 11.04 -51.25
N THR A 91 14.06 11.84 -50.21
CA THR A 91 15.02 12.97 -50.19
C THR A 91 15.21 13.46 -48.75
N SER A 92 16.43 13.87 -48.46
CA SER A 92 16.98 14.30 -47.17
C SER A 92 16.17 15.38 -46.43
N SER A 93 15.82 15.10 -45.18
CA SER A 93 15.87 16.06 -44.05
C SER A 93 15.49 15.33 -42.75
N SER A 94 16.14 15.73 -41.65
CA SER A 94 16.07 15.11 -40.33
C SER A 94 14.65 15.17 -39.74
N VAL A 95 14.04 14.02 -39.52
CA VAL A 95 12.80 13.89 -38.73
C VAL A 95 13.20 13.70 -37.26
N ARG A 96 12.93 14.69 -36.40
CA ARG A 96 12.86 14.48 -34.95
C ARG A 96 11.43 14.11 -34.60
N THR A 97 11.20 12.88 -34.20
CA THR A 97 9.94 12.44 -33.60
C THR A 97 9.93 12.80 -32.12
N CYS A 98 9.01 13.66 -31.68
CA CYS A 98 8.73 13.88 -30.26
C CYS A 98 7.55 12.97 -29.87
N GLY A 99 7.74 12.13 -28.85
CA GLY A 99 6.91 10.98 -28.54
C GLY A 99 5.52 11.31 -27.99
N LEU A 100 4.51 10.63 -28.53
CA LEU A 100 3.12 10.57 -28.08
C LEU A 100 2.80 9.18 -27.48
N ASN A 101 3.69 8.64 -26.63
CA ASN A 101 3.50 7.27 -26.09
C ASN A 101 2.63 7.20 -24.82
N ASN A 102 2.34 8.33 -24.16
CA ASN A 102 1.63 8.32 -22.87
C ASN A 102 0.11 8.16 -22.97
N LEU A 103 -0.53 8.56 -24.06
CA LEU A 103 -2.00 8.60 -24.16
C LEU A 103 -2.62 7.21 -24.36
N ALA A 104 -1.94 6.33 -25.11
CA ALA A 104 -2.38 4.95 -25.35
C ALA A 104 -2.27 4.10 -24.07
N LEU A 105 -1.20 4.27 -23.30
CA LEU A 105 -1.00 3.62 -21.99
C LEU A 105 -2.06 4.05 -20.98
N TRP A 106 -2.44 5.33 -20.99
CA TRP A 106 -3.48 5.86 -20.10
C TRP A 106 -4.88 5.31 -20.41
N LYS A 107 -5.27 5.24 -21.69
CA LYS A 107 -6.54 4.62 -22.11
C LYS A 107 -6.61 3.12 -21.78
N LYS A 108 -5.49 2.39 -21.89
CA LYS A 108 -5.37 0.96 -21.53
C LYS A 108 -5.49 0.74 -20.00
N TRP A 109 -4.98 1.68 -19.20
CA TRP A 109 -5.04 1.64 -17.73
C TRP A 109 -6.47 1.86 -17.18
N ILE A 110 -7.22 2.83 -17.72
CA ILE A 110 -8.60 3.14 -17.27
C ILE A 110 -9.57 2.00 -17.62
N SER A 111 -9.44 1.41 -18.82
CA SER A 111 -10.23 0.26 -19.27
C SER A 111 -10.07 -0.97 -18.36
N LYS A 112 -8.83 -1.31 -17.94
CA LYS A 112 -8.54 -2.44 -17.03
C LYS A 112 -9.10 -2.26 -15.62
N ARG A 113 -9.36 -1.02 -15.18
CA ARG A 113 -9.86 -0.73 -13.82
C ARG A 113 -11.38 -0.86 -13.71
N ARG A 114 -12.12 -0.56 -14.79
CA ARG A 114 -13.59 -0.69 -14.84
C ARG A 114 -14.10 -2.13 -14.74
N SER A 115 -13.31 -3.12 -15.15
CA SER A 115 -13.70 -4.54 -15.14
C SER A 115 -13.41 -5.30 -13.83
N ARG A 116 -12.73 -4.67 -12.84
CA ARG A 116 -12.26 -5.36 -11.62
C ARG A 116 -12.97 -5.00 -10.32
N MET A 117 -14.03 -4.19 -10.36
CA MET A 117 -14.85 -3.86 -9.17
C MET A 117 -15.94 -4.90 -8.85
N SER A 118 -15.61 -6.19 -8.88
CA SER A 118 -16.46 -7.23 -8.27
C SER A 118 -15.63 -8.46 -7.87
N VAL A 119 -14.97 -8.44 -6.71
CA VAL A 119 -14.51 -9.68 -6.09
C VAL A 119 -14.75 -9.61 -4.58
N SER A 120 -15.58 -10.53 -4.12
CA SER A 120 -15.97 -10.74 -2.73
C SER A 120 -14.79 -11.20 -1.87
N CYS A 121 -14.54 -10.51 -0.76
CA CYS A 121 -13.72 -11.02 0.33
C CYS A 121 -14.43 -12.18 1.03
N MET A 122 -14.04 -13.42 0.74
CA MET A 122 -14.40 -14.59 1.54
C MET A 122 -13.14 -15.21 2.16
N GLY A 123 -13.11 -15.20 3.50
CA GLY A 123 -12.72 -16.37 4.28
C GLY A 123 -11.23 -16.66 4.49
N VAL A 124 -10.53 -15.85 5.29
CA VAL A 124 -9.37 -16.33 6.07
C VAL A 124 -9.67 -16.15 7.56
N LYS A 125 -10.57 -17.00 8.08
CA LYS A 125 -10.73 -17.24 9.52
C LYS A 125 -9.90 -18.46 9.91
N MET A 126 -8.61 -18.28 10.21
CA MET A 126 -7.87 -19.12 11.16
C MET A 126 -6.41 -18.64 11.37
N LYS A 127 -5.93 -18.75 12.62
CA LYS A 127 -4.53 -18.62 13.10
C LYS A 127 -3.90 -17.22 13.36
N ARG A 128 -4.62 -16.10 13.25
CA ARG A 128 -4.07 -14.78 13.67
C ARG A 128 -3.63 -14.70 15.14
N LEU A 129 -4.26 -15.48 16.03
CA LEU A 129 -3.89 -15.54 17.46
C LEU A 129 -2.48 -16.09 17.72
N LYS A 130 -1.98 -17.01 16.88
CA LYS A 130 -0.66 -17.64 17.13
C LYS A 130 0.51 -16.71 16.77
N PHE A 131 0.36 -15.87 15.75
CA PHE A 131 1.42 -14.96 15.31
C PHE A 131 1.65 -13.81 16.30
N HIS A 132 0.58 -13.24 16.87
CA HIS A 132 0.70 -12.18 17.89
C HIS A 132 1.39 -12.68 19.17
N ASN A 133 1.16 -13.94 19.56
CA ASN A 133 1.84 -14.56 20.70
C ASN A 133 3.32 -14.84 20.43
N LEU A 134 3.73 -14.99 19.16
CA LEU A 134 5.12 -15.21 18.79
C LEU A 134 5.98 -13.96 19.05
N ILE A 135 5.46 -12.78 18.74
CA ILE A 135 6.15 -11.49 18.92
C ILE A 135 6.09 -11.02 20.39
N ARG A 136 5.05 -11.38 21.13
CA ARG A 136 4.85 -10.94 22.53
C ARG A 136 5.47 -11.84 23.60
N ASN A 137 6.18 -12.90 23.21
CA ASN A 137 6.62 -13.93 24.16
C ASN A 137 7.83 -13.57 25.05
N PHE A 138 8.27 -12.31 25.03
CA PHE A 138 9.39 -11.79 25.83
C PHE A 138 8.94 -10.99 27.08
N SER A 139 7.76 -11.25 27.63
CA SER A 139 7.40 -10.62 28.92
C SER A 139 8.15 -11.29 30.06
N THR A 140 9.04 -10.53 30.72
CA THR A 140 9.76 -10.91 31.96
C THR A 140 8.84 -11.06 33.18
N TYR A 141 7.52 -10.86 33.01
CA TYR A 141 6.52 -10.89 34.07
C TYR A 141 5.70 -12.19 34.08
N LYS A 142 6.09 -13.21 33.30
CA LYS A 142 5.48 -14.55 33.40
C LYS A 142 5.69 -15.08 34.83
N ASN A 143 4.57 -15.40 35.49
CA ASN A 143 4.49 -15.93 36.86
C ASN A 143 4.63 -14.93 38.01
N LEU A 144 4.59 -13.61 37.77
CA LEU A 144 4.51 -12.66 38.88
C LEU A 144 3.12 -12.65 39.50
N LYS A 145 3.07 -12.72 40.83
CA LYS A 145 1.86 -12.57 41.62
C LYS A 145 1.75 -11.16 42.18
N VAL A 146 0.54 -10.61 42.12
CA VAL A 146 0.22 -9.31 42.68
C VAL A 146 -0.17 -9.50 44.14
N SER A 147 0.53 -8.79 45.03
CA SER A 147 0.34 -8.84 46.49
C SER A 147 -0.65 -7.78 46.97
N ALA A 148 -0.68 -6.62 46.31
CA ALA A 148 -1.59 -5.51 46.62
C ALA A 148 -1.82 -4.60 45.41
N ILE A 149 -2.91 -3.83 45.46
CA ILE A 149 -3.22 -2.78 44.48
C ILE A 149 -3.62 -1.51 45.20
N GLN A 150 -2.99 -0.40 44.85
CA GLN A 150 -3.28 0.91 45.42
C GLN A 150 -3.78 1.88 44.35
N LEU A 151 -4.87 2.60 44.65
CA LEU A 151 -5.28 3.74 43.84
C LEU A 151 -4.35 4.92 44.08
N THR A 152 -3.77 5.46 43.02
CA THR A 152 -2.93 6.66 43.09
C THR A 152 -3.26 7.63 41.97
N THR A 153 -2.72 8.85 42.05
CA THR A 153 -2.79 9.85 41.00
C THR A 153 -1.44 9.93 40.31
N LEU A 154 -1.43 9.87 38.98
CA LEU A 154 -0.20 9.99 38.19
C LEU A 154 0.43 11.36 38.41
N GLN A 155 1.75 11.39 38.68
CA GLN A 155 2.51 12.62 38.91
C GLN A 155 2.25 13.66 37.82
N ASN A 156 2.04 14.91 38.22
CA ASN A 156 1.77 16.05 37.34
C ASN A 156 0.50 15.92 36.47
N THR A 157 -0.44 15.04 36.84
CA THR A 157 -1.74 14.94 36.18
C THR A 157 -2.89 14.89 37.20
N LYS A 158 -4.13 15.07 36.72
CA LYS A 158 -5.35 14.82 37.50
C LYS A 158 -5.88 13.38 37.32
N HIS A 159 -5.14 12.53 36.61
CA HIS A 159 -5.63 11.21 36.22
C HIS A 159 -5.21 10.13 37.22
N GLN A 160 -6.19 9.31 37.59
CA GLN A 160 -6.01 8.21 38.54
C GLN A 160 -5.52 6.94 37.84
N CYS A 161 -4.74 6.14 38.55
CA CYS A 161 -4.26 4.83 38.13
C CYS A 161 -4.29 3.82 39.28
N LEU A 162 -4.32 2.53 38.93
CA LEU A 162 -4.06 1.45 39.87
C LEU A 162 -2.59 1.07 39.80
N ASN A 163 -1.92 1.11 40.95
CA ASN A 163 -0.54 0.66 41.13
C ASN A 163 -0.58 -0.77 41.65
N PHE A 164 0.04 -1.68 40.90
CA PHE A 164 0.12 -3.09 41.23
C PHE A 164 1.48 -3.33 41.89
N GLU A 165 1.42 -3.82 43.12
CA GLU A 165 2.57 -4.28 43.89
C GLU A 165 2.71 -5.78 43.71
N PHE A 166 3.93 -6.23 43.41
CA PHE A 166 4.24 -7.63 43.21
C PHE A 166 4.91 -8.22 44.46
N GLU A 167 4.98 -9.54 44.54
CA GLU A 167 5.81 -10.21 45.55
C GLU A 167 7.30 -9.85 45.41
N ASP A 168 7.76 -9.59 44.18
CA ASP A 168 9.07 -8.98 43.89
C ASP A 168 8.95 -7.45 44.00
N PRO A 169 9.53 -6.81 45.04
CA PRO A 169 9.40 -5.37 45.26
C PRO A 169 10.11 -4.52 44.19
N SER A 170 11.00 -5.13 43.39
CA SER A 170 11.72 -4.42 42.32
C SER A 170 10.84 -4.14 41.09
N LYS A 171 9.68 -4.78 41.01
CA LYS A 171 8.74 -4.64 39.90
C LYS A 171 7.55 -3.79 40.35
N THR A 172 7.15 -2.87 39.49
CA THR A 172 5.89 -2.11 39.65
C THR A 172 5.17 -2.05 38.32
N LEU A 173 3.84 -1.94 38.38
CA LEU A 173 3.00 -1.74 37.20
C LEU A 173 1.94 -0.70 37.53
N HIS A 174 1.89 0.37 36.73
CA HIS A 174 0.95 1.46 36.88
C HIS A 174 -0.02 1.44 35.71
N ILE A 175 -1.31 1.23 35.96
CA ILE A 175 -2.32 1.17 34.89
C ILE A 175 -3.35 2.30 35.08
N PRO A 176 -3.44 3.26 34.13
CA PRO A 176 -4.44 4.31 34.17
C PRO A 176 -5.87 3.75 34.19
N LEU A 177 -6.77 4.35 34.98
CA LEU A 177 -8.17 3.91 35.05
C LEU A 177 -8.87 3.97 33.69
N VAL A 178 -8.56 4.99 32.89
CA VAL A 178 -9.10 5.15 31.52
C VAL A 178 -8.73 3.97 30.62
N TRP A 179 -7.53 3.42 30.79
CA TRP A 179 -7.07 2.25 30.03
C TRP A 179 -7.82 0.99 30.47
N LEU A 180 -7.98 0.77 31.78
CA LEU A 180 -8.77 -0.33 32.32
C LEU A 180 -10.24 -0.24 31.89
N ARG A 181 -10.81 0.96 31.81
CA ARG A 181 -12.18 1.14 31.32
C ARG A 181 -12.30 0.78 29.83
N ASP A 182 -11.36 1.25 29.01
CA ASP A 182 -11.32 1.01 27.57
C ASP A 182 -11.10 -0.48 27.24
N HIS A 183 -10.29 -1.18 28.03
CA HIS A 183 -9.90 -2.57 27.80
C HIS A 183 -10.81 -3.59 28.50
N CYS A 184 -11.93 -3.15 29.07
CA CYS A 184 -12.93 -4.04 29.64
C CYS A 184 -13.41 -5.08 28.63
N ARG A 185 -13.43 -6.35 29.05
CA ARG A 185 -13.81 -7.50 28.22
C ARG A 185 -15.22 -8.03 28.48
N SER A 186 -16.05 -7.28 29.20
CA SER A 186 -17.45 -7.62 29.35
C SER A 186 -18.18 -7.57 27.98
N PRO A 187 -19.26 -8.35 27.77
CA PRO A 187 -20.02 -8.33 26.52
C PRO A 187 -20.54 -6.94 26.12
N GLN A 188 -20.73 -6.04 27.09
CA GLN A 188 -21.14 -4.65 26.86
C GLN A 188 -20.01 -3.79 26.27
N SER A 189 -18.76 -4.04 26.67
CA SER A 189 -17.58 -3.25 26.26
C SER A 189 -16.77 -3.90 25.14
N TYR A 190 -16.94 -5.19 24.88
CA TYR A 190 -16.17 -5.94 23.89
C TYR A 190 -17.04 -6.93 23.10
N ASN A 191 -16.83 -6.97 21.78
CA ASN A 191 -17.37 -8.01 20.91
C ASN A 191 -16.34 -9.14 20.78
N TRP A 192 -16.61 -10.28 21.41
CA TRP A 192 -15.73 -11.46 21.36
C TRP A 192 -15.75 -12.19 20.01
N GLU A 193 -16.80 -12.04 19.21
CA GLU A 193 -16.88 -12.67 17.88
C GLU A 193 -15.98 -11.95 16.87
N THR A 194 -15.94 -10.61 16.94
CA THR A 194 -15.15 -9.77 16.02
C THR A 194 -13.83 -9.29 16.61
N ASN A 195 -13.59 -9.54 17.91
CA ASN A 195 -12.46 -9.03 18.68
C ASN A 195 -12.37 -7.48 18.73
N GLN A 196 -13.50 -6.78 18.70
CA GLN A 196 -13.56 -5.32 18.64
C GLN A 196 -14.04 -4.69 19.97
N ARG A 197 -13.46 -3.55 20.34
CA ARG A 197 -13.97 -2.72 21.45
C ARG A 197 -15.26 -2.02 21.03
N LYS A 198 -16.22 -1.93 21.94
CA LYS A 198 -17.50 -1.22 21.75
C LYS A 198 -17.52 0.17 22.41
N ASN A 199 -16.56 0.46 23.28
CA ASN A 199 -16.55 1.69 24.04
C ASN A 199 -16.32 2.91 23.13
N ASN A 200 -17.02 4.01 23.42
CA ASN A 200 -16.81 5.29 22.74
C ASN A 200 -15.60 6.02 23.35
N ALA A 201 -14.60 6.32 22.52
CA ALA A 201 -13.37 6.99 22.94
C ALA A 201 -13.60 8.41 23.51
N THR A 202 -14.61 9.15 23.04
CA THR A 202 -14.83 10.55 23.45
C THR A 202 -15.34 10.68 24.89
N ASN A 203 -16.02 9.66 25.40
CA ASN A 203 -16.60 9.65 26.74
C ASN A 203 -15.77 8.84 27.75
N MET A 204 -14.60 8.31 27.35
CA MET A 204 -13.87 7.33 28.16
C MET A 204 -13.48 7.88 29.53
N PHE A 205 -12.93 9.10 29.58
CA PHE A 205 -12.53 9.74 30.83
C PHE A 205 -13.72 10.03 31.76
N LYS A 206 -14.90 10.32 31.20
CA LYS A 206 -16.13 10.54 31.98
C LYS A 206 -16.57 9.24 32.68
N PHE A 207 -16.40 8.10 32.02
CA PHE A 207 -16.85 6.79 32.51
C PHE A 207 -15.77 5.99 33.25
N ALA A 208 -14.51 6.41 33.19
CA ALA A 208 -13.40 5.79 33.89
C ALA A 208 -13.26 6.30 35.34
N LYS A 209 -14.38 6.39 36.06
CA LYS A 209 -14.42 6.81 37.47
C LYS A 209 -14.67 5.62 38.36
N LEU A 210 -13.76 5.42 39.31
CA LEU A 210 -13.76 4.25 40.17
C LEU A 210 -14.79 4.41 41.30
N LYS A 211 -15.70 3.44 41.43
CA LYS A 211 -16.55 3.33 42.61
C LYS A 211 -15.90 2.45 43.67
N SER A 212 -15.41 1.28 43.25
CA SER A 212 -14.62 0.37 44.10
C SER A 212 -13.86 -0.63 43.24
N TYR A 213 -12.90 -1.33 43.85
CA TYR A 213 -12.21 -2.45 43.23
C TYR A 213 -11.90 -3.53 44.27
N ASN A 214 -11.71 -4.76 43.82
CA ASN A 214 -11.36 -5.90 44.65
C ASN A 214 -10.35 -6.78 43.92
N LEU A 215 -9.27 -7.13 44.61
CA LEU A 215 -8.30 -8.12 44.15
C LEU A 215 -8.56 -9.45 44.86
N ASP A 216 -8.90 -10.47 44.09
CA ASP A 216 -8.82 -11.85 44.53
C ASP A 216 -7.36 -12.31 44.41
N LYS A 217 -6.67 -12.40 45.55
CA LYS A 217 -5.24 -12.78 45.60
C LYS A 217 -5.02 -14.26 45.27
N GLU A 218 -5.99 -15.12 45.53
CA GLU A 218 -5.88 -16.55 45.26
C GLU A 218 -6.07 -16.83 43.77
N GLN A 219 -7.13 -16.27 43.18
CA GLN A 219 -7.43 -16.44 41.76
C GLN A 219 -6.65 -15.48 40.85
N GLN A 220 -5.90 -14.53 41.43
CA GLN A 220 -5.17 -13.49 40.71
C GLN A 220 -6.09 -12.78 39.70
N ASN A 221 -7.20 -12.25 40.22
CA ASN A 221 -8.24 -11.59 39.42
C ASN A 221 -8.67 -10.27 40.05
N LEU A 222 -8.64 -9.21 39.24
CA LEU A 222 -9.06 -7.86 39.62
C LEU A 222 -10.49 -7.60 39.12
N ARG A 223 -11.39 -7.28 40.04
CA ARG A 223 -12.73 -6.77 39.76
C ARG A 223 -12.79 -5.27 40.01
N ILE A 224 -13.42 -4.53 39.10
CA ILE A 224 -13.59 -3.08 39.20
C ILE A 224 -15.08 -2.75 39.00
N LEU A 225 -15.65 -2.00 39.93
CA LEU A 225 -16.96 -1.39 39.81
C LEU A 225 -16.79 0.10 39.50
N TRP A 226 -17.38 0.55 38.40
CA TRP A 226 -17.34 1.94 37.95
C TRP A 226 -18.53 2.73 38.53
N GLU A 227 -18.42 4.06 38.64
CA GLU A 227 -19.51 4.92 39.17
C GLU A 227 -20.82 4.78 38.39
N ASN A 228 -20.74 4.51 37.09
CA ASN A 228 -21.91 4.30 36.24
C ASN A 228 -22.55 2.90 36.36
N GLY A 229 -22.10 2.09 37.34
CA GLY A 229 -22.61 0.74 37.60
C GLY A 229 -22.06 -0.35 36.67
N CYS A 230 -21.21 -0.01 35.70
CA CYS A 230 -20.54 -1.02 34.88
C CYS A 230 -19.48 -1.76 35.70
N GLU A 231 -19.16 -2.98 35.28
CA GLU A 231 -18.10 -3.79 35.87
C GLU A 231 -17.03 -4.16 34.85
N SER A 232 -15.78 -4.22 35.31
CA SER A 232 -14.68 -4.82 34.57
C SER A 232 -14.04 -5.94 35.39
N ASN A 233 -13.69 -7.03 34.72
CA ASN A 233 -12.99 -8.17 35.31
C ASN A 233 -11.71 -8.42 34.51
N PHE A 234 -10.58 -8.51 35.20
CA PHE A 234 -9.26 -8.71 34.62
C PHE A 234 -8.50 -9.80 35.34
N ARG A 235 -8.06 -10.82 34.58
CA ARG A 235 -7.03 -11.73 35.08
C ARG A 235 -5.71 -10.96 35.14
N ILE A 236 -4.99 -11.07 36.25
CA ILE A 236 -3.68 -10.42 36.39
C ILE A 236 -2.73 -10.89 35.28
N ALA A 237 -2.76 -12.18 34.95
CA ALA A 237 -1.96 -12.73 33.85
C ALA A 237 -2.21 -12.02 32.50
N ASP A 238 -3.45 -11.63 32.20
CA ASP A 238 -3.77 -10.90 30.97
C ASP A 238 -3.21 -9.47 31.01
N LEU A 239 -3.33 -8.78 32.14
CA LEU A 239 -2.76 -7.45 32.34
C LEU A 239 -1.23 -7.45 32.18
N LEU A 240 -0.55 -8.46 32.72
CA LEU A 240 0.91 -8.61 32.58
C LEU A 240 1.34 -8.95 31.16
N ASN A 241 0.52 -9.72 30.43
CA ASN A 241 0.76 -10.01 29.01
C ASN A 241 0.51 -8.78 28.11
N TRP A 242 -0.30 -7.83 28.56
CA TRP A 242 -0.57 -6.58 27.86
C TRP A 242 0.36 -5.44 28.26
N ALA A 243 1.08 -5.58 29.37
CA ALA A 243 2.03 -4.59 29.82
C ALA A 243 3.17 -4.42 28.80
N VAL A 244 3.41 -3.18 28.38
CA VAL A 244 4.56 -2.83 27.53
C VAL A 244 5.75 -2.60 28.45
N ILE A 245 6.63 -3.59 28.53
CA ILE A 245 7.85 -3.50 29.32
C ILE A 245 8.94 -2.96 28.40
N LYS A 246 9.60 -1.87 28.81
CA LYS A 246 10.73 -1.27 28.09
C LYS A 246 12.02 -2.08 28.25
N GLU A 247 11.94 -3.41 28.28
CA GLU A 247 13.14 -4.20 28.13
C GLU A 247 13.45 -4.31 26.64
N PRO A 248 14.72 -4.14 26.22
CA PRO A 248 15.10 -4.39 24.84
C PRO A 248 14.74 -5.84 24.54
N ALA A 249 13.72 -6.05 23.72
CA ALA A 249 13.40 -7.38 23.23
C ALA A 249 14.68 -7.93 22.59
N PRO A 250 15.08 -9.19 22.87
CA PRO A 250 16.18 -9.81 22.16
C PRO A 250 15.96 -9.62 20.66
N SER A 251 17.02 -9.24 19.93
CA SER A 251 16.93 -9.19 18.47
C SER A 251 16.48 -10.56 18.00
N ILE A 252 15.28 -10.62 17.41
CA ILE A 252 14.79 -11.84 16.78
C ILE A 252 15.52 -12.10 15.45
N TYR A 253 16.38 -11.18 15.02
CA TYR A 253 17.10 -11.26 13.76
C TYR A 253 18.45 -11.95 13.91
N THR A 254 18.77 -12.83 12.97
CA THR A 254 20.09 -13.45 12.80
C THR A 254 20.71 -12.92 11.51
N LEU A 255 21.82 -12.21 11.65
CA LEU A 255 22.59 -11.72 10.50
C LEU A 255 23.24 -12.87 9.75
N TRP A 256 23.39 -12.72 8.45
CA TRP A 256 24.02 -13.68 7.57
C TRP A 256 24.89 -12.97 6.53
N ASP A 257 25.80 -13.74 5.96
CA ASP A 257 26.73 -13.37 4.90
C ASP A 257 26.87 -14.53 3.91
N SER A 258 27.77 -14.42 2.95
CA SER A 258 28.02 -15.47 1.95
C SER A 258 28.41 -16.83 2.57
N SER A 259 28.99 -16.85 3.77
CA SER A 259 29.43 -18.07 4.45
C SER A 259 28.33 -18.78 5.26
N THR A 260 27.24 -18.06 5.54
CA THR A 260 26.15 -18.51 6.42
C THR A 260 24.80 -18.59 5.73
N LEU A 261 24.62 -17.96 4.57
CA LEU A 261 23.38 -17.98 3.78
C LEU A 261 22.89 -19.40 3.47
N SER A 262 23.78 -20.32 3.12
CA SER A 262 23.44 -21.72 2.81
C SER A 262 22.99 -22.53 4.04
N LYS A 263 23.20 -22.01 5.26
CA LYS A 263 22.79 -22.64 6.51
C LYS A 263 21.37 -22.23 6.94
N ILE A 264 20.76 -21.25 6.27
CA ILE A 264 19.40 -20.84 6.56
C ILE A 264 18.45 -22.00 6.21
N PRO A 265 17.56 -22.41 7.14
CA PRO A 265 16.61 -23.47 6.86
C PRO A 265 15.69 -23.13 5.67
N HIS A 266 15.38 -24.14 4.86
CA HIS A 266 14.41 -24.03 3.76
C HIS A 266 13.11 -24.77 4.11
N VAL A 267 12.03 -24.45 3.41
CA VAL A 267 10.74 -25.15 3.54
C VAL A 267 10.32 -25.72 2.19
N SER A 268 9.60 -26.84 2.18
CA SER A 268 9.07 -27.44 0.93
C SER A 268 7.67 -26.93 0.62
N SER A 269 7.39 -26.61 -0.64
CA SER A 269 6.05 -26.18 -1.10
C SER A 269 4.98 -27.28 -0.92
N LYS A 270 5.40 -28.56 -0.95
CA LYS A 270 4.52 -29.74 -0.80
C LYS A 270 3.91 -29.83 0.60
N ASN A 271 4.72 -29.52 1.62
CA ASN A 271 4.34 -29.56 3.03
C ASN A 271 4.42 -28.16 3.66
N PHE A 272 4.00 -27.14 2.93
CA PHE A 272 4.15 -25.75 3.35
C PHE A 272 3.45 -25.47 4.69
N ASP A 273 4.23 -25.22 5.74
CA ASP A 273 3.74 -24.68 7.01
C ASP A 273 4.05 -23.18 7.11
N PHE A 274 2.99 -22.38 7.07
CA PHE A 274 3.07 -20.93 7.19
C PHE A 274 3.74 -20.47 8.50
N LEU A 275 3.59 -21.22 9.60
CA LEU A 275 4.21 -20.85 10.88
C LEU A 275 5.74 -21.00 10.84
N GLU A 276 6.22 -22.10 10.26
CA GLU A 276 7.64 -22.37 10.08
C GLU A 276 8.27 -21.37 9.10
N PHE A 277 7.65 -21.18 7.94
CA PHE A 277 8.01 -20.14 6.98
C PHE A 277 8.16 -18.77 7.65
N SER A 278 7.14 -18.35 8.41
CA SER A 278 7.13 -17.02 9.03
C SER A 278 8.23 -16.84 10.08
N LYS A 279 8.55 -17.90 10.83
CA LYS A 279 9.62 -17.86 11.84
C LYS A 279 10.98 -17.62 11.17
N ILE A 280 11.29 -18.42 10.15
CA ILE A 280 12.56 -18.35 9.43
C ILE A 280 12.65 -16.99 8.70
N PHE A 281 11.60 -16.63 7.95
CA PHE A 281 11.58 -15.37 7.20
C PHE A 281 11.70 -14.14 8.10
N MET A 282 11.00 -14.09 9.24
CA MET A 282 11.14 -12.99 10.20
C MET A 282 12.51 -12.95 10.89
N GLN A 283 13.16 -14.10 11.08
CA GLN A 283 14.48 -14.20 11.71
C GLN A 283 15.62 -13.80 10.77
N TYR A 284 15.53 -14.17 9.49
CA TYR A 284 16.63 -13.99 8.54
C TYR A 284 16.36 -12.95 7.44
N GLY A 285 15.12 -12.53 7.23
CA GLY A 285 14.71 -11.65 6.13
C GLY A 285 14.67 -12.32 4.75
N VAL A 286 15.09 -13.58 4.65
CA VAL A 286 15.12 -14.39 3.42
C VAL A 286 14.83 -15.85 3.75
N ILE A 287 14.24 -16.59 2.81
CA ILE A 287 14.01 -18.03 2.93
C ILE A 287 13.91 -18.66 1.54
N THR A 288 14.44 -19.88 1.38
CA THR A 288 14.25 -20.69 0.17
C THR A 288 13.04 -21.60 0.33
N ILE A 289 12.19 -21.65 -0.69
CA ILE A 289 11.08 -22.61 -0.77
C ILE A 289 11.34 -23.60 -1.90
N THR A 290 11.52 -24.87 -1.56
CA THR A 290 11.83 -25.93 -2.53
C THR A 290 10.56 -26.60 -3.06
N ASP A 291 10.72 -27.46 -4.07
CA ASP A 291 9.61 -28.22 -4.69
C ASP A 291 8.54 -27.34 -5.36
N VAL A 292 8.90 -26.15 -5.83
CA VAL A 292 8.04 -25.33 -6.69
C VAL A 292 8.34 -25.68 -8.14
N ASP A 293 7.31 -25.84 -8.96
CA ASP A 293 7.49 -26.10 -10.39
C ASP A 293 8.10 -24.85 -11.06
N ALA A 294 9.34 -24.98 -11.54
CA ALA A 294 10.07 -23.89 -12.18
C ALA A 294 9.53 -23.52 -13.57
N THR A 295 8.68 -24.37 -14.16
CA THR A 295 8.15 -24.19 -15.53
C THR A 295 6.73 -23.64 -15.56
N ASP A 296 6.02 -23.62 -14.41
CA ASP A 296 4.65 -23.12 -14.30
C ASP A 296 4.58 -21.89 -13.39
N GLU A 297 4.41 -20.70 -13.98
CA GLU A 297 4.20 -19.45 -13.24
C GLU A 297 3.03 -19.54 -12.23
N LYS A 298 2.02 -20.38 -12.50
CA LYS A 298 0.87 -20.55 -11.61
C LYS A 298 1.27 -21.28 -10.33
N ALA A 299 2.34 -22.10 -10.35
CA ALA A 299 2.85 -22.76 -9.16
C ALA A 299 3.43 -21.75 -8.17
N THR A 300 4.28 -20.83 -8.64
CA THR A 300 4.83 -19.73 -7.83
C THR A 300 3.71 -18.80 -7.35
N ARG A 301 2.78 -18.42 -8.22
CA ARG A 301 1.63 -17.60 -7.83
C ARG A 301 0.80 -18.25 -6.72
N LYS A 302 0.48 -19.54 -6.82
CA LYS A 302 -0.27 -20.28 -5.78
C LYS A 302 0.49 -20.30 -4.45
N LEU A 303 1.82 -20.40 -4.49
CA LEU A 303 2.65 -20.29 -3.29
C LEU A 303 2.55 -18.89 -2.67
N CYS A 304 2.68 -17.83 -3.48
CA CYS A 304 2.52 -16.44 -3.01
C CYS A 304 1.14 -16.24 -2.35
N GLU A 305 0.07 -16.74 -2.97
CA GLU A 305 -1.29 -16.65 -2.43
C GLU A 305 -1.49 -17.42 -1.11
N LYS A 306 -0.67 -18.44 -0.81
CA LYS A 306 -0.62 -19.09 0.52
C LYS A 306 0.08 -18.23 1.57
N ILE A 307 1.03 -17.38 1.16
CA ILE A 307 1.77 -16.48 2.06
C ILE A 307 0.91 -15.23 2.37
N GLY A 308 0.31 -14.63 1.34
CA GLY A 308 -0.51 -13.44 1.50
C GLY A 308 -1.12 -12.93 0.19
N PRO A 309 -1.91 -11.86 0.27
CA PRO A 309 -2.43 -11.22 -0.93
C PRO A 309 -1.30 -10.60 -1.74
N ILE A 310 -1.30 -10.82 -3.05
CA ILE A 310 -0.31 -10.24 -3.94
C ILE A 310 -0.59 -8.74 -4.10
N HIS A 311 0.46 -7.92 -3.92
CA HIS A 311 0.40 -6.48 -4.11
C HIS A 311 0.50 -6.15 -5.60
N ASN A 312 -0.62 -5.76 -6.21
CA ASN A 312 -0.65 -5.41 -7.63
C ASN A 312 0.04 -4.06 -7.89
N THR A 313 1.05 -4.03 -8.75
CA THR A 313 1.78 -2.82 -9.15
C THR A 313 1.36 -2.39 -10.57
N PHE A 314 1.97 -1.33 -11.10
CA PHE A 314 1.78 -0.98 -12.52
C PHE A 314 2.45 -1.99 -13.48
N PHE A 315 3.38 -2.83 -13.01
CA PHE A 315 3.89 -4.00 -13.76
C PHE A 315 2.87 -5.14 -13.84
N GLY A 316 1.77 -5.03 -13.10
CA GLY A 316 0.67 -5.97 -13.11
C GLY A 316 0.52 -6.72 -11.80
N TYR A 317 -0.27 -7.79 -11.88
CA TYR A 317 -0.63 -8.60 -10.72
C TYR A 317 0.47 -9.60 -10.36
N PHE A 318 1.11 -10.18 -11.38
CA PHE A 318 2.20 -11.13 -11.29
C PHE A 318 2.95 -11.04 -12.62
N TRP A 319 4.28 -11.12 -12.61
CA TRP A 319 5.09 -10.99 -13.83
C TRP A 319 6.16 -12.08 -13.89
N VAL A 320 6.55 -12.44 -15.10
CA VAL A 320 7.57 -13.45 -15.40
C VAL A 320 8.72 -12.77 -16.12
N PHE A 321 9.95 -13.08 -15.71
CA PHE A 321 11.16 -12.66 -16.41
C PHE A 321 11.49 -13.68 -17.51
N GLY A 322 11.70 -13.24 -18.74
CA GLY A 322 12.07 -14.13 -19.83
C GLY A 322 12.47 -13.41 -21.12
N VAL A 323 13.59 -13.85 -21.70
CA VAL A 323 14.18 -13.35 -22.96
C VAL A 323 13.28 -13.65 -24.19
N ASN A 324 12.31 -14.58 -24.04
CA ASN A 324 11.37 -14.99 -25.09
C ASN A 324 9.91 -14.72 -24.69
N THR A 325 9.64 -13.58 -24.05
CA THR A 325 8.27 -13.04 -24.09
C THR A 325 8.23 -12.15 -25.33
N ASP A 326 7.27 -12.42 -26.22
CA ASP A 326 7.14 -11.79 -27.55
C ASP A 326 7.68 -10.35 -27.53
N GLU A 327 8.60 -10.03 -28.45
CA GLU A 327 9.31 -8.74 -28.52
C GLU A 327 8.35 -7.53 -28.48
N ASP A 328 7.06 -7.73 -28.79
CA ASP A 328 6.00 -6.73 -28.69
C ASP A 328 5.48 -6.44 -27.25
N GLU A 329 5.69 -7.30 -26.25
CA GLU A 329 5.26 -7.07 -24.85
C GLU A 329 6.40 -6.67 -23.89
N THR A 330 7.65 -6.92 -24.27
CA THR A 330 8.85 -6.59 -23.47
C THR A 330 9.34 -5.17 -23.71
N ASP A 331 9.21 -4.65 -24.93
CA ASP A 331 9.68 -3.30 -25.31
C ASP A 331 8.82 -2.16 -24.70
N ASP A 332 7.64 -2.50 -24.15
CA ASP A 332 6.75 -1.56 -23.46
C ASP A 332 7.10 -1.38 -21.96
N ARG A 333 7.99 -2.21 -21.39
CA ARG A 333 8.38 -2.13 -19.96
C ARG A 333 9.74 -1.46 -19.82
N GLN A 334 9.72 -0.15 -19.56
CA GLN A 334 10.93 0.65 -19.32
C GLN A 334 11.54 0.38 -17.93
N ASP A 335 12.04 -0.84 -17.71
CA ASP A 335 12.72 -1.23 -16.47
C ASP A 335 13.94 -2.10 -16.80
N THR A 336 15.09 -1.76 -16.19
CA THR A 336 16.39 -2.44 -16.39
C THR A 336 16.31 -3.93 -16.05
N ALA A 337 15.35 -4.36 -15.23
CA ALA A 337 15.11 -5.77 -14.94
C ALA A 337 14.69 -6.62 -16.16
N TYR A 338 14.29 -5.99 -17.27
CA TYR A 338 13.96 -6.66 -18.54
C TYR A 338 15.09 -6.59 -19.58
N SER A 339 16.24 -6.01 -19.25
CA SER A 339 17.43 -5.97 -20.12
C SER A 339 18.45 -7.04 -19.73
N ASN A 340 19.51 -7.17 -20.52
CA ASN A 340 20.66 -8.03 -20.20
C ASN A 340 21.75 -7.28 -19.39
N GLU A 341 21.44 -6.08 -18.88
CA GLU A 341 22.40 -5.30 -18.10
C GLU A 341 22.56 -5.90 -16.69
N GLU A 342 23.76 -5.74 -16.12
CA GLU A 342 24.02 -6.14 -14.74
C GLU A 342 23.23 -5.26 -13.77
N ILE A 343 22.53 -5.91 -12.84
CA ILE A 343 21.78 -5.22 -11.79
C ILE A 343 22.51 -5.44 -10.46
N GLY A 344 23.10 -4.37 -9.93
CA GLY A 344 23.79 -4.39 -8.64
C GLY A 344 22.83 -4.58 -7.46
N LEU A 345 23.34 -4.57 -6.22
CA LEU A 345 22.51 -4.68 -5.01
C LEU A 345 21.50 -3.51 -4.94
N HIS A 346 20.21 -3.85 -4.83
CA HIS A 346 19.11 -2.88 -4.82
C HIS A 346 17.91 -3.41 -4.02
N ASN A 347 16.93 -2.53 -3.82
CA ASN A 347 15.59 -2.89 -3.33
C ASN A 347 14.58 -2.51 -4.42
N ASP A 348 13.59 -3.38 -4.66
CA ASP A 348 12.56 -3.12 -5.66
C ASP A 348 11.52 -2.09 -5.22
N GLY A 349 10.98 -1.38 -6.21
CA GLY A 349 9.82 -0.53 -6.01
C GLY A 349 10.07 0.73 -5.21
N THR A 350 11.32 1.22 -5.13
CA THR A 350 11.69 2.45 -4.38
C THR A 350 11.00 3.74 -4.87
N TYR A 351 10.38 3.69 -6.05
CA TYR A 351 9.51 4.74 -6.59
C TYR A 351 8.06 4.69 -6.05
N PHE A 352 7.70 3.69 -5.24
CA PHE A 352 6.43 3.65 -4.52
C PHE A 352 6.56 4.27 -3.13
N GLU A 353 5.57 5.06 -2.70
CA GLU A 353 5.46 5.48 -1.30
C GLU A 353 5.26 4.29 -0.35
N GLN A 354 4.60 3.23 -0.85
CA GLN A 354 4.44 1.97 -0.15
C GLN A 354 5.04 0.85 -1.00
N THR A 355 6.34 0.64 -0.85
CA THR A 355 7.07 -0.42 -1.56
C THR A 355 6.58 -1.81 -1.12
N PRO A 356 6.70 -2.83 -1.98
CA PRO A 356 6.46 -4.22 -1.57
C PRO A 356 7.35 -4.59 -0.38
N GLY A 357 6.74 -5.16 0.67
CA GLY A 357 7.48 -5.61 1.86
C GLY A 357 8.07 -7.02 1.74
N ILE A 358 7.60 -7.80 0.76
CA ILE A 358 8.08 -9.16 0.47
C ILE A 358 8.15 -9.28 -1.05
N GLN A 359 9.25 -9.80 -1.55
CA GLN A 359 9.45 -10.19 -2.94
C GLN A 359 9.69 -11.70 -2.98
N VAL A 360 9.12 -12.37 -3.98
CA VAL A 360 9.21 -13.83 -4.19
C VAL A 360 9.79 -14.10 -5.56
#